data_AF-A0A069E570-F1
#
_entry.id   AF-A0A069E570-F1
#
_cell.length_a   1.000
_cell.length_b   1.000
_cell.length_c   1.000
_cell.angle_alpha   90.00
_cell.angle_beta   90.00
_cell.angle_gamma   90.00
#
_symmetry.space_group_name_H-M   'P 1'
#
loop_
_entity.id
_entity.type
_entity.pdbx_description
1 polymer ?
#
loop_
_entity_poly.entity_id
_entity_poly.type
_entity_poly.pdbx_seq_one_letter_code
_entity_poly.pdbx_strand_id
1 'polypeptide(L)'
;MNYTPKRWIRLGLGAALIGTAGLAACGGEGGEAGETAMTAPGGAASYAQGGEMGEGEGGEGVTAVDPAMLLPIDQRAAMISSEVTVAAALARAGEPDDAAEHLRIALGEIQPGGLSRLVEKGFDPDLIDQAEDALSGSAPPDEVEAKLAAVEANMADLQANAGGDPLELVIFLMKRCENAYRAGVSFSNEIDDPIRYQKSYGYAVSAQKAADAITSGDASRLQLELKMLVLMWPAEGPVTGDVPAPPSTFLSQVSRIGLELSTLE
;
A
#
# COMPACT_ATOMS: atom_id res chain seq x y z
N MET A 1 32.36 16.54 -3.73
CA MET A 1 31.87 15.16 -3.53
C MET A 1 31.29 14.68 -4.86
N ASN A 2 31.77 13.55 -5.36
CA ASN A 2 31.41 13.05 -6.69
C ASN A 2 30.02 12.42 -6.66
N TYR A 3 29.12 12.97 -7.47
CA TYR A 3 27.74 12.53 -7.64
C TYR A 3 27.71 11.32 -8.57
N THR A 4 27.01 10.25 -8.17
CA THR A 4 26.88 9.03 -9.00
C THR A 4 25.40 8.76 -9.26
N PRO A 5 24.86 9.11 -10.45
CA PRO A 5 23.45 8.87 -10.76
C PRO A 5 23.29 7.51 -11.43
N LYS A 6 22.89 6.46 -10.70
CA LYS A 6 22.42 5.18 -11.28
C LYS A 6 21.47 4.46 -10.33
N ARG A 7 20.14 4.70 -10.45
CA ARG A 7 19.16 3.78 -9.84
C ARG A 7 17.83 3.53 -10.56
N TRP A 8 17.53 4.19 -11.69
CA TRP A 8 16.18 4.11 -12.28
C TRP A 8 16.01 3.38 -13.62
N ILE A 9 17.02 2.68 -14.17
CA ILE A 9 16.89 1.98 -15.47
C ILE A 9 16.30 0.56 -15.34
N ARG A 10 15.23 0.36 -14.55
CA ARG A 10 14.53 -0.94 -14.49
C ARG A 10 13.00 -0.86 -14.45
N LEU A 11 12.41 0.22 -14.94
CA LEU A 11 11.01 0.20 -15.39
C LEU A 11 11.00 -0.20 -16.87
N GLY A 12 10.57 -1.44 -17.13
CA GLY A 12 10.53 -2.05 -18.45
C GLY A 12 9.58 -1.33 -19.39
N LEU A 13 10.11 -0.41 -20.18
CA LEU A 13 9.56 -0.04 -21.49
C LEU A 13 10.11 -1.03 -22.53
N GLY A 14 9.35 -2.11 -22.78
CA GLY A 14 9.52 -2.99 -23.94
C GLY A 14 8.59 -2.54 -25.07
N ALA A 15 9.19 -2.24 -26.22
CA ALA A 15 8.61 -1.56 -27.37
C ALA A 15 7.40 -2.25 -28.04
N ALA A 16 6.57 -1.41 -28.67
CA ALA A 16 5.48 -1.80 -29.57
C ALA A 16 5.97 -2.15 -31.01
N LEU A 17 5.16 -3.00 -31.67
CA LEU A 17 4.88 -3.13 -33.11
C LEU A 17 5.92 -3.77 -34.07
N ILE A 18 5.47 -4.81 -34.80
CA ILE A 18 5.40 -4.99 -36.29
C ILE A 18 4.76 -6.39 -36.53
N GLY A 19 3.53 -6.50 -37.09
CA GLY A 19 3.24 -6.92 -38.49
C GLY A 19 3.45 -8.43 -38.72
N THR A 20 2.54 -9.29 -39.20
CA THR A 20 1.63 -9.18 -40.36
C THR A 20 0.69 -10.40 -40.42
N ALA A 21 -0.49 -10.19 -41.00
CA ALA A 21 -1.40 -11.09 -41.74
C ALA A 21 -1.32 -12.63 -41.59
N GLY A 22 -2.48 -13.22 -41.29
CA GLY A 22 -2.79 -14.63 -41.54
C GLY A 22 -4.29 -14.90 -41.39
N LEU A 23 -5.09 -14.56 -42.40
CA LEU A 23 -6.46 -15.04 -42.56
C LEU A 23 -6.42 -16.55 -42.87
N ALA A 24 -7.14 -17.36 -42.10
CA ALA A 24 -7.63 -18.67 -42.54
C ALA A 24 -9.07 -18.84 -42.04
N ALA A 25 -9.97 -19.02 -43.01
CA ALA A 25 -11.38 -19.30 -42.86
C ALA A 25 -11.67 -20.81 -43.05
N CYS A 26 -12.91 -21.21 -42.75
CA CYS A 26 -13.53 -22.55 -42.80
C CYS A 26 -13.26 -23.39 -41.53
N GLY A 27 -14.24 -23.90 -40.79
CA GLY A 27 -15.59 -24.36 -41.15
C GLY A 27 -15.66 -25.85 -40.83
N GLY A 28 -16.51 -26.27 -39.87
CA GLY A 28 -16.73 -27.69 -39.56
C GLY A 28 -17.41 -27.94 -38.23
N GLU A 29 -18.63 -28.50 -38.30
CA GLU A 29 -19.45 -29.04 -37.20
C GLU A 29 -18.87 -30.32 -36.56
N GLY A 30 -19.33 -30.59 -35.33
CA GLY A 30 -19.19 -31.86 -34.60
C GLY A 30 -18.26 -31.72 -33.39
N GLY A 31 -18.58 -32.13 -32.17
CA GLY A 31 -19.67 -32.91 -31.61
C GLY A 31 -19.45 -32.97 -30.09
N GLU A 32 -20.41 -33.57 -29.40
CA GLU A 32 -20.60 -33.60 -27.94
C GLU A 32 -19.47 -34.22 -27.09
N ALA A 33 -19.59 -33.93 -25.79
CA ALA A 33 -19.27 -34.75 -24.61
C ALA A 33 -17.95 -34.48 -23.87
N GLY A 34 -18.08 -34.24 -22.56
CA GLY A 34 -16.98 -34.36 -21.60
C GLY A 34 -17.15 -33.51 -20.35
N GLU A 35 -17.95 -33.98 -19.39
CA GLU A 35 -17.96 -33.52 -18.00
C GLU A 35 -16.55 -33.56 -17.38
N THR A 36 -16.16 -32.54 -16.60
CA THR A 36 -15.45 -32.74 -15.32
C THR A 36 -15.52 -31.48 -14.44
N ALA A 37 -16.25 -31.66 -13.34
CA ALA A 37 -16.00 -31.20 -11.96
C ALA A 37 -15.24 -29.89 -11.68
N MET A 38 -15.92 -29.07 -10.87
CA MET A 38 -15.36 -28.08 -9.95
C MET A 38 -14.21 -28.63 -9.10
N THR A 39 -13.13 -27.86 -9.00
CA THR A 39 -12.38 -27.69 -7.75
C THR A 39 -11.76 -26.29 -7.76
N ALA A 40 -12.18 -25.45 -6.81
CA ALA A 40 -11.47 -24.23 -6.44
C ALA A 40 -10.11 -24.56 -5.79
N PRO A 41 -9.18 -23.61 -5.81
CA PRO A 41 -8.34 -23.41 -4.63
C PRO A 41 -8.41 -21.95 -4.16
N GLY A 42 -9.05 -21.76 -3.00
CA GLY A 42 -8.61 -20.75 -2.06
C GLY A 42 -7.34 -21.25 -1.37
N GLY A 43 -6.39 -20.35 -1.16
CA GLY A 43 -5.13 -20.64 -0.48
C GLY A 43 -4.14 -19.51 -0.68
N ALA A 44 -4.04 -18.66 0.34
CA ALA A 44 -3.17 -17.50 0.43
C ALA A 44 -1.76 -17.76 -0.15
N ALA A 45 -1.34 -16.92 -1.09
CA ALA A 45 0.02 -16.90 -1.60
C ALA A 45 0.97 -16.35 -0.52
N SER A 46 1.45 -17.25 0.34
CA SER A 46 2.68 -17.01 1.08
C SER A 46 3.85 -17.04 0.10
N TYR A 47 4.69 -16.01 0.16
CA TYR A 47 5.91 -15.83 -0.59
C TYR A 47 6.80 -17.10 -0.58
N ALA A 48 6.85 -17.81 -1.72
CA ALA A 48 7.81 -18.89 -1.94
C ALA A 48 8.90 -18.40 -2.90
N GLN A 49 10.02 -17.94 -2.35
CA GLN A 49 11.26 -17.71 -3.08
C GLN A 49 11.94 -19.05 -3.32
N GLY A 50 12.38 -19.28 -4.56
CA GLY A 50 12.93 -20.55 -5.04
C GLY A 50 14.07 -21.10 -4.19
N GLY A 51 13.93 -22.37 -3.79
CA GLY A 51 14.98 -23.17 -3.20
C GLY A 51 15.73 -23.92 -4.28
N GLU A 52 17.00 -23.57 -4.48
CA GLU A 52 18.00 -24.47 -5.04
C GLU A 52 19.01 -24.76 -3.91
N MET A 53 19.01 -26.01 -3.44
CA MET A 53 19.75 -26.43 -2.26
C MET A 53 21.23 -26.59 -2.56
N GLY A 54 22.07 -25.84 -1.83
CA GLY A 54 23.48 -26.12 -1.65
C GLY A 54 23.73 -26.43 -0.18
N GLU A 55 24.06 -27.68 0.13
CA GLU A 55 24.48 -28.12 1.46
C GLU A 55 25.80 -27.45 1.87
N GLY A 56 25.82 -26.83 3.04
CA GLY A 56 27.00 -26.26 3.66
C GLY A 56 26.78 -26.10 5.15
N GLU A 57 27.28 -27.05 5.92
CA GLU A 57 27.32 -27.02 7.38
C GLU A 57 28.22 -25.88 7.90
N GLY A 58 27.79 -25.25 8.99
CA GLY A 58 28.69 -24.52 9.89
C GLY A 58 28.62 -23.00 9.77
N GLY A 59 27.79 -22.38 10.62
CA GLY A 59 27.85 -20.95 10.88
C GLY A 59 26.84 -20.58 11.95
N GLU A 60 27.31 -20.07 13.08
CA GLU A 60 26.51 -19.56 14.19
C GLU A 60 25.35 -18.71 13.66
N GLY A 61 24.13 -19.08 14.05
CA GLY A 61 22.90 -18.50 13.53
C GLY A 61 22.89 -17.00 13.73
N VAL A 62 23.15 -16.26 12.66
CA VAL A 62 22.67 -14.89 12.52
C VAL A 62 21.15 -15.03 12.52
N THR A 63 20.53 -14.79 13.68
CA THR A 63 19.09 -14.57 13.79
C THR A 63 18.69 -13.66 12.65
N ALA A 64 17.81 -14.14 11.77
CA ALA A 64 17.35 -13.36 10.63
C ALA A 64 16.86 -12.01 11.17
N VAL A 65 17.49 -10.92 10.73
CA VAL A 65 17.08 -9.58 11.12
C VAL A 65 15.67 -9.39 10.59
N ASP A 66 14.73 -9.10 11.48
CA ASP A 66 13.35 -8.77 11.11
C ASP A 66 13.36 -7.69 10.01
N PRO A 67 12.76 -7.94 8.83
CA PRO A 67 12.65 -6.94 7.77
C PRO A 67 12.06 -5.60 8.24
N ALA A 68 11.19 -5.57 9.25
CA ALA A 68 10.69 -4.33 9.83
C ALA A 68 11.81 -3.53 10.55
N MET A 69 12.77 -4.21 11.18
CA MET A 69 13.95 -3.57 11.77
C MET A 69 14.91 -2.99 10.72
N LEU A 70 14.81 -3.42 9.44
CA LEU A 70 15.62 -2.89 8.34
C LEU A 70 15.10 -1.55 7.80
N LEU A 71 13.82 -1.22 8.02
CA LEU A 71 13.27 0.06 7.60
C LEU A 71 13.74 1.22 8.51
N PRO A 72 13.96 2.42 7.97
CA PRO A 72 14.09 3.64 8.76
C PRO A 72 12.88 3.89 9.68
N ILE A 73 13.09 4.59 10.80
CA ILE A 73 12.03 4.84 11.81
C ILE A 73 10.88 5.64 11.20
N ASP A 74 11.20 6.67 10.41
CA ASP A 74 10.27 7.52 9.67
C ASP A 74 9.41 6.71 8.68
N GLN A 75 10.02 5.78 7.93
CA GLN A 75 9.29 4.91 7.01
C GLN A 75 8.35 3.94 7.73
N ARG A 76 8.76 3.40 8.90
CA ARG A 76 7.85 2.60 9.74
C ARG A 76 6.69 3.43 10.28
N ALA A 77 6.96 4.63 10.79
CA ALA A 77 5.92 5.54 11.27
C ALA A 77 4.92 5.89 10.15
N ALA A 78 5.41 6.13 8.93
CA ALA A 78 4.58 6.36 7.76
C ALA A 78 3.72 5.14 7.39
N MET A 79 4.24 3.91 7.52
CA MET A 79 3.45 2.69 7.28
C MET A 79 2.28 2.56 8.26
N ILE A 80 2.53 2.69 9.57
CA ILE A 80 1.46 2.59 10.58
C ILE A 80 0.43 3.70 10.37
N SER A 81 0.89 4.93 10.13
CA SER A 81 0.01 6.06 9.87
C SER A 81 -0.88 5.83 8.65
N SER A 82 -0.36 5.15 7.62
CA SER A 82 -1.15 4.81 6.43
C SER A 82 -2.25 3.79 6.73
N GLU A 83 -1.99 2.79 7.59
CA GLU A 83 -3.02 1.83 8.02
C GLU A 83 -4.08 2.50 8.90
N VAL A 84 -3.68 3.39 9.82
CA VAL A 84 -4.61 4.20 10.63
C VAL A 84 -5.49 5.09 9.75
N THR A 85 -4.91 5.68 8.70
CA THR A 85 -5.65 6.50 7.73
C THR A 85 -6.73 5.69 7.03
N VAL A 86 -6.42 4.44 6.68
CA VAL A 86 -7.39 3.52 6.07
C VAL A 86 -8.49 3.15 7.06
N ALA A 87 -8.12 2.76 8.28
CA ALA A 87 -9.06 2.40 9.34
C ALA A 87 -10.05 3.53 9.62
N ALA A 88 -9.56 4.77 9.74
CA ALA A 88 -10.41 5.92 10.00
C ALA A 88 -11.35 6.24 8.82
N ALA A 89 -10.89 6.07 7.58
CA ALA A 89 -11.74 6.25 6.40
C ALA A 89 -12.85 5.18 6.34
N LEU A 90 -12.50 3.91 6.54
CA LEU A 90 -13.45 2.79 6.52
C LEU A 90 -14.47 2.87 7.66
N ALA A 91 -14.04 3.22 8.87
CA ALA A 91 -14.96 3.41 10.00
C ALA A 91 -16.01 4.50 9.69
N ARG A 92 -15.57 5.61 9.09
CA ARG A 92 -16.46 6.72 8.67
C ARG A 92 -17.35 6.33 7.49
N ALA A 93 -16.92 5.39 6.65
CA ALA A 93 -17.72 4.79 5.58
C ALA A 93 -18.75 3.77 6.08
N GLY A 94 -18.69 3.39 7.36
CA GLY A 94 -19.56 2.37 7.93
C GLY A 94 -19.05 0.93 7.75
N GLU A 95 -17.74 0.76 7.54
CA GLU A 95 -17.05 -0.54 7.38
C GLU A 95 -16.17 -0.84 8.61
N PRO A 96 -16.74 -1.11 9.81
CA PRO A 96 -15.99 -1.24 11.06
C PRO A 96 -15.10 -2.48 11.11
N ASP A 97 -15.51 -3.60 10.49
CA ASP A 97 -14.75 -4.84 10.49
C ASP A 97 -13.44 -4.70 9.70
N ASP A 98 -13.51 -4.12 8.50
CA ASP A 98 -12.33 -3.80 7.70
C ASP A 98 -11.45 -2.75 8.39
N ALA A 99 -12.06 -1.74 9.03
CA ALA A 99 -11.33 -0.75 9.80
C ALA A 99 -10.52 -1.37 10.95
N ALA A 100 -11.13 -2.29 11.71
CA ALA A 100 -10.47 -3.02 12.79
C ALA A 100 -9.31 -3.87 12.25
N GLU A 101 -9.48 -4.52 11.11
CA GLU A 101 -8.42 -5.31 10.49
C GLU A 101 -7.20 -4.47 10.12
N HIS A 102 -7.39 -3.27 9.59
CA HIS A 102 -6.28 -2.37 9.31
C HIS A 102 -5.53 -1.92 10.57
N LEU A 103 -6.22 -1.74 11.71
CA LEU A 103 -5.55 -1.47 12.98
C LEU A 103 -4.71 -2.66 13.47
N ARG A 104 -5.20 -3.89 13.30
CA ARG A 104 -4.42 -5.11 13.62
C ARG A 104 -3.19 -5.23 12.73
N ILE A 105 -3.34 -4.98 11.44
CA ILE A 105 -2.23 -4.97 10.47
C ILE A 105 -1.18 -3.92 10.88
N ALA A 106 -1.61 -2.73 11.30
CA ALA A 106 -0.71 -1.64 11.69
C ALA A 106 0.27 -2.07 12.79
N LEU A 107 -0.19 -2.85 13.78
CA LEU A 107 0.66 -3.41 14.83
C LEU A 107 1.42 -4.66 14.37
N GLY A 108 0.81 -5.51 13.54
CA GLY A 108 1.40 -6.77 13.08
C GLY A 108 2.62 -6.59 12.17
N GLU A 109 2.62 -5.60 11.27
CA GLU A 109 3.69 -5.43 10.27
C GLU A 109 5.03 -4.92 10.84
N ILE A 110 5.02 -4.40 12.07
CA ILE A 110 6.20 -3.80 12.72
C ILE A 110 6.81 -4.68 13.83
N GLN A 111 6.28 -5.89 14.00
CA GLN A 111 6.75 -6.86 14.99
C GLN A 111 7.59 -7.98 14.33
N PRO A 112 8.60 -8.53 15.04
CA PRO A 112 9.04 -8.19 16.39
C PRO A 112 10.15 -7.11 16.47
N GLY A 113 9.97 -6.12 17.34
CA GLY A 113 11.04 -5.18 17.77
C GLY A 113 11.09 -3.83 17.05
N GLY A 114 10.38 -3.67 15.92
CA GLY A 114 10.15 -2.36 15.30
C GLY A 114 9.31 -1.43 16.18
N LEU A 115 8.44 -2.00 17.01
CA LEU A 115 7.55 -1.28 17.94
C LEU A 115 8.31 -0.48 19.00
N SER A 116 9.30 -1.06 19.68
CA SER A 116 9.97 -0.41 20.82
C SER A 116 10.62 0.92 20.43
N ARG A 117 11.24 0.99 19.25
CA ARG A 117 11.84 2.23 18.73
C ARG A 117 10.81 3.30 18.36
N LEU A 118 9.59 2.91 18.03
CA LEU A 118 8.50 3.85 17.76
C LEU A 118 7.90 4.36 19.07
N VAL A 119 7.81 3.51 20.10
CA VAL A 119 7.39 3.92 21.45
C VAL A 119 8.36 4.97 22.02
N GLU A 120 9.66 4.80 21.81
CA GLU A 120 10.67 5.83 22.14
C GLU A 120 10.45 7.17 21.41
N LYS A 121 9.70 7.16 20.31
CA LYS A 121 9.29 8.35 19.53
C LYS A 121 7.88 8.83 19.85
N GLY A 122 7.25 8.26 20.88
CA GLY A 122 5.93 8.67 21.34
C GLY A 122 4.78 7.88 20.72
N PHE A 123 5.04 6.78 20.01
CA PHE A 123 3.97 5.86 19.61
C PHE A 123 3.32 5.22 20.85
N ASP A 124 1.99 5.27 20.91
CA ASP A 124 1.21 4.61 21.96
C ASP A 124 0.35 3.48 21.34
N PRO A 125 0.81 2.22 21.40
CA PRO A 125 0.08 1.10 20.82
C PRO A 125 -1.24 0.82 21.53
N ASP A 126 -1.39 1.18 22.82
CA ASP A 126 -2.61 0.95 23.58
C ASP A 126 -3.80 1.75 23.01
N LEU A 127 -3.52 2.87 22.32
CA LEU A 127 -4.55 3.64 21.61
C LEU A 127 -5.08 2.88 20.40
N ILE A 128 -4.21 2.16 19.68
CA ILE A 128 -4.64 1.33 18.55
C ILE A 128 -5.49 0.16 19.04
N ASP A 129 -5.03 -0.54 20.09
CA ASP A 129 -5.77 -1.67 20.67
C ASP A 129 -7.17 -1.22 21.15
N GLN A 130 -7.27 -0.06 21.83
CA GLN A 130 -8.56 0.49 22.26
C GLN A 130 -9.49 0.86 21.10
N ALA A 131 -8.95 1.39 20.01
CA ALA A 131 -9.76 1.73 18.83
C ALA A 131 -10.21 0.46 18.09
N GLU A 132 -9.35 -0.55 18.01
CA GLU A 132 -9.66 -1.87 17.45
C GLU A 132 -10.77 -2.57 18.25
N ASP A 133 -10.64 -2.61 19.58
CA ASP A 133 -11.67 -3.16 20.47
C ASP A 133 -13.02 -2.44 20.31
N ALA A 134 -13.00 -1.12 20.15
CA ALA A 134 -14.22 -0.33 19.94
C ALA A 134 -14.89 -0.65 18.60
N LEU A 135 -14.11 -0.79 17.52
CA LEU A 135 -14.59 -1.12 16.18
C LEU A 135 -15.14 -2.56 16.10
N SER A 136 -14.42 -3.52 16.68
CA SER A 136 -14.81 -4.93 16.72
C SER A 136 -15.97 -5.20 17.71
N GLY A 137 -16.23 -4.26 18.59
CA GLY A 137 -17.28 -4.32 19.60
C GLY A 137 -18.63 -3.80 19.11
N SER A 138 -19.49 -3.45 20.07
CA SER A 138 -20.75 -2.75 19.83
C SER A 138 -20.70 -1.33 20.41
N ALA A 139 -19.52 -0.71 20.37
CA ALA A 139 -19.35 0.64 20.87
C ALA A 139 -20.22 1.62 20.05
N PRO A 140 -20.78 2.66 20.67
CA PRO A 140 -21.46 3.73 19.95
C PRO A 140 -20.55 4.43 18.93
N PRO A 141 -21.07 4.92 17.78
CA PRO A 141 -20.25 5.57 16.76
C PRO A 141 -19.45 6.79 17.24
N ASP A 142 -19.97 7.55 18.20
CA ASP A 142 -19.28 8.68 18.81
C ASP A 142 -18.09 8.25 19.69
N GLU A 143 -18.19 7.08 20.35
CA GLU A 143 -17.08 6.49 21.07
C GLU A 143 -15.98 6.00 20.11
N VAL A 144 -16.37 5.34 19.01
CA VAL A 144 -15.44 4.89 17.96
C VAL A 144 -14.68 6.07 17.35
N GLU A 145 -15.39 7.14 16.96
CA GLU A 145 -14.76 8.34 16.39
C GLU A 145 -13.79 9.00 17.39
N ALA A 146 -14.16 9.05 18.69
CA ALA A 146 -13.27 9.61 19.71
C ALA A 146 -11.99 8.78 19.88
N LYS A 147 -12.06 7.45 19.81
CA LYS A 147 -10.89 6.57 19.86
C LYS A 147 -10.01 6.72 18.62
N LEU A 148 -10.61 6.71 17.43
CA LEU A 148 -9.88 6.93 16.18
C LEU A 148 -9.19 8.29 16.14
N ALA A 149 -9.86 9.37 16.58
CA ALA A 149 -9.26 10.69 16.67
C ALA A 149 -8.05 10.73 17.62
N ALA A 150 -8.07 9.96 18.72
CA ALA A 150 -6.91 9.84 19.61
C ALA A 150 -5.75 9.11 18.94
N VAL A 151 -6.02 8.06 18.17
CA VAL A 151 -5.00 7.36 17.36
C VAL A 151 -4.43 8.29 16.28
N GLU A 152 -5.28 9.00 15.53
CA GLU A 152 -4.86 9.96 14.49
C GLU A 152 -3.97 11.07 15.09
N ALA A 153 -4.29 11.57 16.28
CA ALA A 153 -3.46 12.54 17.00
C ALA A 153 -2.10 11.95 17.40
N ASN A 154 -2.06 10.72 17.94
CA ASN A 154 -0.80 10.04 18.25
C ASN A 154 0.05 9.78 17.00
N MET A 155 -0.57 9.45 15.86
CA MET A 155 0.13 9.30 14.58
C MET A 155 0.73 10.61 14.10
N ALA A 156 0.04 11.74 14.28
CA ALA A 156 0.59 13.05 13.94
C ALA A 156 1.83 13.38 14.79
N ASP A 157 1.77 13.14 16.10
CA ASP A 157 2.90 13.34 17.01
C ASP A 157 4.06 12.38 16.68
N LEU A 158 3.76 11.11 16.42
CA LEU A 158 4.75 10.10 16.04
C LEU A 158 5.48 10.50 14.74
N GLN A 159 4.75 10.92 13.70
CA GLN A 159 5.34 11.38 12.45
C GLN A 159 6.26 12.58 12.67
N ALA A 160 5.84 13.56 13.46
CA ALA A 160 6.66 14.73 13.79
C ALA A 160 7.96 14.34 14.53
N ASN A 161 7.89 13.38 15.46
CA ASN A 161 9.03 12.93 16.27
C ASN A 161 9.97 11.96 15.53
N ALA A 162 9.42 11.16 14.61
CA ALA A 162 10.19 10.29 13.73
C ALA A 162 10.97 11.09 12.69
N GLY A 163 10.41 12.22 12.23
CA GLY A 163 11.01 13.06 11.20
C GLY A 163 11.02 12.36 9.86
N GLY A 164 12.15 12.46 9.14
CA GLY A 164 12.30 11.94 7.78
C GLY A 164 12.26 13.07 6.75
N ASP A 165 12.92 12.83 5.63
CA ASP A 165 12.84 13.75 4.50
C ASP A 165 11.50 13.56 3.79
N PRO A 166 10.67 14.62 3.63
CA PRO A 166 9.35 14.46 3.03
C PRO A 166 9.36 13.92 1.60
N LEU A 167 10.38 14.25 0.80
CA LEU A 167 10.50 13.76 -0.57
C LEU A 167 10.80 12.25 -0.59
N GLU A 168 11.72 11.80 0.26
CA GLU A 168 12.02 10.37 0.44
C GLU A 168 10.80 9.58 0.94
N LEU A 169 9.98 10.17 1.83
CA LEU A 169 8.73 9.56 2.28
C LEU A 169 7.71 9.43 1.14
N VAL A 170 7.56 10.46 0.29
CA VAL A 170 6.71 10.38 -0.90
C VAL A 170 7.17 9.24 -1.82
N ILE A 171 8.47 9.17 -2.13
CA ILE A 171 9.04 8.12 -2.99
C ILE A 171 8.76 6.73 -2.40
N PHE A 172 9.01 6.56 -1.10
CA PHE A 172 8.77 5.31 -0.39
C PHE A 172 7.30 4.88 -0.46
N LEU A 173 6.38 5.79 -0.13
CA LEU A 173 4.95 5.52 -0.08
C LEU A 173 4.37 5.28 -1.47
N MET A 174 4.79 6.05 -2.49
CA MET A 174 4.32 5.86 -3.86
C MET A 174 4.67 4.49 -4.44
N LYS A 175 5.88 3.98 -4.13
CA LYS A 175 6.24 2.61 -4.51
C LYS A 175 5.33 1.57 -3.87
N ARG A 176 4.95 1.74 -2.60
CA ARG A 176 4.03 0.82 -1.91
C ARG A 176 2.60 0.95 -2.43
N CYS A 177 2.14 2.18 -2.69
CA CYS A 177 0.86 2.50 -3.29
C CYS A 177 0.67 1.75 -4.62
N GLU A 178 1.65 1.84 -5.54
CA GLU A 178 1.60 1.14 -6.82
C GLU A 178 1.54 -0.38 -6.64
N ASN A 179 2.42 -0.94 -5.81
CA ASN A 179 2.48 -2.38 -5.59
C ASN A 179 1.19 -2.92 -4.96
N ALA A 180 0.61 -2.20 -4.00
CA ALA A 180 -0.64 -2.57 -3.36
C ALA A 180 -1.81 -2.49 -4.36
N TYR A 181 -1.91 -1.42 -5.15
CA TYR A 181 -2.98 -1.27 -6.14
C TYR A 181 -2.98 -2.39 -7.17
N ARG A 182 -1.79 -2.68 -7.74
CA ARG A 182 -1.64 -3.72 -8.77
C ARG A 182 -1.91 -5.13 -8.26
N ALA A 183 -1.79 -5.35 -6.96
CA ALA A 183 -2.09 -6.61 -6.33
C ALA A 183 -3.54 -6.67 -5.79
N GLY A 184 -4.20 -5.53 -5.60
CA GLY A 184 -5.58 -5.40 -5.14
C GLY A 184 -6.62 -5.32 -6.26
N VAL A 185 -6.25 -4.76 -7.42
CA VAL A 185 -7.15 -4.48 -8.53
C VAL A 185 -6.71 -5.23 -9.79
N SER A 186 -7.64 -5.99 -10.37
CA SER A 186 -7.40 -6.75 -11.59
C SER A 186 -7.52 -5.91 -12.86
N PHE A 187 -7.06 -6.47 -13.99
CA PHE A 187 -7.20 -5.84 -15.30
C PHE A 187 -8.66 -5.74 -15.79
N SER A 188 -9.58 -6.54 -15.22
CA SER A 188 -11.03 -6.42 -15.44
C SER A 188 -11.67 -5.26 -14.66
N ASN A 189 -10.87 -4.49 -13.92
CA ASN A 189 -11.32 -3.39 -13.09
C ASN A 189 -12.20 -3.85 -11.91
N GLU A 190 -11.82 -4.97 -11.31
CA GLU A 190 -12.46 -5.56 -10.12
C GLU A 190 -11.48 -5.49 -8.93
N ILE A 191 -12.02 -5.41 -7.71
CA ILE A 191 -11.24 -5.48 -6.47
C ILE A 191 -11.09 -6.96 -6.09
N ASP A 192 -9.94 -7.54 -6.41
CA ASP A 192 -9.63 -8.96 -6.16
C ASP A 192 -9.13 -9.18 -4.72
N ASP A 193 -8.35 -8.22 -4.18
CA ASP A 193 -7.84 -8.22 -2.81
C ASP A 193 -8.19 -6.87 -2.15
N PRO A 194 -9.34 -6.83 -1.43
CA PRO A 194 -9.80 -5.68 -0.65
C PRO A 194 -8.74 -4.99 0.18
N ILE A 195 -8.01 -5.74 0.99
CA ILE A 195 -7.00 -5.21 1.92
C ILE A 195 -5.91 -4.49 1.13
N ARG A 196 -5.47 -5.06 0.01
CA ARG A 196 -4.46 -4.40 -0.84
C ARG A 196 -4.96 -3.15 -1.54
N TYR A 197 -6.21 -3.16 -2.01
CA TYR A 197 -6.85 -1.96 -2.56
C TYR A 197 -6.94 -0.84 -1.50
N GLN A 198 -7.36 -1.18 -0.29
CA GLN A 198 -7.46 -0.30 0.85
C GLN A 198 -6.09 0.25 1.30
N LYS A 199 -5.06 -0.60 1.41
CA LYS A 199 -3.69 -0.14 1.70
C LYS A 199 -3.16 0.86 0.68
N SER A 200 -3.48 0.66 -0.60
CA SER A 200 -3.05 1.58 -1.65
C SER A 200 -3.61 3.00 -1.43
N TYR A 201 -4.86 3.13 -0.96
CA TYR A 201 -5.44 4.40 -0.54
C TYR A 201 -4.66 5.03 0.61
N GLY A 202 -4.38 4.26 1.67
CA GLY A 202 -3.60 4.73 2.83
C GLY A 202 -2.24 5.29 2.44
N TYR A 203 -1.53 4.60 1.54
CA TYR A 203 -0.26 5.06 1.02
C TYR A 203 -0.40 6.33 0.17
N ALA A 204 -1.44 6.46 -0.66
CA ALA A 204 -1.69 7.65 -1.48
C ALA A 204 -1.95 8.89 -0.60
N VAL A 205 -2.83 8.78 0.40
CA VAL A 205 -3.14 9.87 1.34
C VAL A 205 -1.92 10.25 2.16
N SER A 206 -1.16 9.27 2.64
CA SER A 206 0.06 9.53 3.41
C SER A 206 1.14 10.20 2.55
N ALA A 207 1.25 9.82 1.28
CA ALA A 207 2.18 10.46 0.34
C ALA A 207 1.76 11.91 0.06
N GLN A 208 0.47 12.18 -0.11
CA GLN A 208 -0.05 13.55 -0.23
C GLN A 208 0.32 14.39 0.99
N LYS A 209 0.06 13.89 2.21
CA LYS A 209 0.41 14.57 3.46
C LYS A 209 1.91 14.85 3.59
N ALA A 210 2.75 13.91 3.17
CA ALA A 210 4.20 14.12 3.14
C ALA A 210 4.60 15.22 2.13
N ALA A 211 3.98 15.24 0.94
CA ALA A 211 4.25 16.28 -0.05
C ALA A 211 3.80 17.68 0.40
N ASP A 212 2.73 17.78 1.19
CA ASP A 212 2.27 19.06 1.76
C ASP A 212 3.28 19.67 2.75
N ALA A 213 4.19 18.85 3.31
CA ALA A 213 5.29 19.33 4.15
C ALA A 213 6.48 19.88 3.35
N ILE A 214 6.51 19.73 2.02
CA ILE A 214 7.55 20.28 1.15
C ILE A 214 7.25 21.75 0.90
N THR A 215 8.11 22.64 1.40
CA THR A 215 7.89 24.10 1.36
C THR A 215 8.41 24.78 0.10
N SER A 216 9.08 24.06 -0.80
CA SER A 216 9.56 24.62 -2.07
C SER A 216 8.39 24.92 -3.00
N GLY A 217 8.43 26.07 -3.70
CA GLY A 217 7.40 26.41 -4.70
C GLY A 217 7.30 25.39 -5.84
N ASP A 218 8.39 24.67 -6.10
CA ASP A 218 8.49 23.63 -7.13
C ASP A 218 7.67 22.38 -6.78
N ALA A 219 7.33 22.15 -5.51
CA ALA A 219 6.52 21.01 -5.08
C ALA A 219 5.02 21.13 -5.43
N SER A 220 4.56 22.31 -5.85
CA SER A 220 3.13 22.57 -6.12
C SER A 220 2.52 21.60 -7.14
N ARG A 221 3.32 21.18 -8.15
CA ARG A 221 2.86 20.21 -9.16
C ARG A 221 2.78 18.80 -8.59
N LEU A 222 3.79 18.36 -7.84
CA LEU A 222 3.76 17.09 -7.13
C LEU A 222 2.54 16.98 -6.20
N GLN A 223 2.27 18.04 -5.42
CA GLN A 223 1.11 18.12 -4.52
C GLN A 223 -0.21 17.99 -5.28
N LEU A 224 -0.34 18.66 -6.44
CA LEU A 224 -1.52 18.54 -7.29
C LEU A 224 -1.70 17.12 -7.83
N GLU A 225 -0.64 16.50 -8.34
CA GLU A 225 -0.71 15.14 -8.90
C GLU A 225 -1.01 14.09 -7.82
N LEU A 226 -0.49 14.25 -6.60
CA LEU A 226 -0.85 13.39 -5.46
C LEU A 226 -2.30 13.58 -5.02
N LYS A 227 -2.81 14.81 -5.04
CA LYS A 227 -4.23 15.07 -4.80
C LYS A 227 -5.11 14.38 -5.84
N MET A 228 -4.73 14.44 -7.12
CA MET A 228 -5.45 13.76 -8.20
C MET A 228 -5.41 12.23 -8.05
N LEU A 229 -4.33 11.67 -7.51
CA LEU A 229 -4.23 10.25 -7.18
C LEU A 229 -5.23 9.85 -6.08
N VAL A 230 -5.29 10.62 -4.98
CA VAL A 230 -6.23 10.32 -3.88
C VAL A 230 -7.69 10.36 -4.35
N LEU A 231 -8.02 11.25 -5.30
CA LEU A 231 -9.34 11.35 -5.92
C LEU A 231 -9.72 10.15 -6.82
N MET A 232 -8.85 9.15 -6.98
CA MET A 232 -9.18 7.90 -7.68
C MET A 232 -10.00 6.93 -6.83
N TRP A 233 -10.05 7.14 -5.52
CA TRP A 233 -10.95 6.42 -4.62
C TRP A 233 -12.28 7.17 -4.45
N PRO A 234 -13.36 6.46 -4.07
CA PRO A 234 -14.63 7.08 -3.69
C PRO A 234 -14.46 8.14 -2.60
N ALA A 235 -15.40 9.09 -2.54
CA ALA A 235 -15.35 10.17 -1.55
C ALA A 235 -15.55 9.64 -0.12
N GLU A 236 -16.25 8.54 0.01
CA GLU A 236 -16.54 7.83 1.25
C GLU A 236 -15.33 7.04 1.77
N GLY A 237 -14.32 6.76 0.93
CA GLY A 237 -13.11 6.01 1.28
C GLY A 237 -12.91 4.77 0.40
N PRO A 238 -11.97 3.87 0.77
CA PRO A 238 -11.63 2.71 -0.04
C PRO A 238 -12.59 1.52 0.19
N VAL A 239 -13.89 1.74 -0.01
CA VAL A 239 -14.91 0.69 0.14
C VAL A 239 -14.84 -0.33 -1.00
N THR A 240 -15.10 -1.60 -0.67
CA THR A 240 -14.88 -2.74 -1.58
C THR A 240 -16.04 -2.97 -2.56
N GLY A 241 -17.21 -2.39 -2.27
CA GLY A 241 -18.40 -2.48 -3.12
C GLY A 241 -18.37 -1.57 -4.36
N ASP A 242 -17.37 -0.70 -4.46
CA ASP A 242 -17.27 0.29 -5.53
C ASP A 242 -16.41 -0.17 -6.72
N VAL A 243 -16.57 0.54 -7.84
CA VAL A 243 -15.78 0.31 -9.05
C VAL A 243 -14.44 1.05 -8.91
N PRO A 244 -13.30 0.34 -8.85
CA PRO A 244 -11.99 0.98 -8.73
C PRO A 244 -11.64 1.75 -10.01
N ALA A 245 -10.65 2.64 -9.92
CA ALA A 245 -10.10 3.28 -11.12
C ALA A 245 -9.42 2.24 -12.03
N PRO A 246 -9.54 2.34 -13.36
CA PRO A 246 -8.85 1.43 -14.27
C PRO A 246 -7.34 1.39 -14.00
N PRO A 247 -6.70 0.20 -13.93
CA PRO A 247 -5.27 0.09 -13.67
C PRO A 247 -4.40 0.94 -14.60
N SER A 248 -4.81 1.11 -15.86
CA SER A 248 -4.14 2.00 -16.82
C SER A 248 -4.21 3.48 -16.44
N THR A 249 -5.35 3.92 -15.91
CA THR A 249 -5.56 5.30 -15.42
C THR A 249 -4.72 5.54 -14.17
N PHE A 250 -4.75 4.59 -13.24
CA PHE A 250 -3.93 4.62 -12.02
C PHE A 250 -2.42 4.69 -12.35
N LEU A 251 -1.92 3.79 -13.22
CA LEU A 251 -0.51 3.79 -13.62
C LEU A 251 -0.10 5.06 -14.38
N SER A 252 -1.01 5.64 -15.16
CA SER A 252 -0.77 6.94 -15.80
C SER A 252 -0.58 8.04 -14.75
N GLN A 253 -1.33 8.02 -13.65
CA GLN A 253 -1.20 9.00 -12.57
C GLN A 253 0.09 8.81 -11.78
N VAL A 254 0.43 7.56 -11.44
CA VAL A 254 1.74 7.23 -10.82
C VAL A 254 2.90 7.70 -11.69
N SER A 255 2.79 7.56 -13.01
CA SER A 255 3.82 8.04 -13.95
C SER A 255 3.98 9.56 -13.93
N ARG A 256 2.88 10.32 -13.83
CA ARG A 256 2.92 11.79 -13.69
C ARG A 256 3.60 12.20 -12.40
N ILE A 257 3.26 11.55 -11.29
CA ILE A 257 3.91 11.77 -10.00
C ILE A 257 5.42 11.49 -10.10
N GLY A 258 5.82 10.38 -10.73
CA GLY A 258 7.22 10.05 -10.96
C GLY A 258 7.98 11.11 -11.78
N LEU A 259 7.33 11.72 -12.78
CA LEU A 259 7.91 12.83 -13.53
C LEU A 259 8.14 14.06 -12.64
N GLU A 260 7.15 14.45 -11.84
CA GLU A 260 7.30 15.60 -10.93
C GLU A 260 8.37 15.33 -9.86
N LEU A 261 8.44 14.12 -9.30
CA LEU A 261 9.50 13.72 -8.37
C LEU A 261 10.90 13.89 -8.98
N SER A 262 11.08 13.50 -10.25
CA SER A 262 12.37 13.62 -10.93
C SER A 262 12.85 15.06 -11.15
N THR A 263 11.97 16.06 -10.97
CA THR A 263 12.34 17.49 -11.03
C THR A 263 12.82 18.05 -9.70
N LEU A 264 12.61 17.31 -8.60
CA LEU A 264 12.97 17.71 -7.24
C LEU A 264 14.26 17.02 -6.73
N GLU A 265 14.76 16.01 -7.45
CA GLU A 265 16.06 15.34 -7.23
C GLU A 265 17.25 16.14 -7.79
#